data_AF-A0A366JQ60-F1
#
_entry.id   AF-A0A366JQ60-F1
#
_cell.length_a   1.000
_cell.length_b   1.000
_cell.length_c   1.000
_cell.angle_alpha   90.00
_cell.angle_beta   90.00
_cell.angle_gamma   90.00
#
_symmetry.space_group_name_H-M   'P 1'
#
loop_
_entity.id
_entity.type
_entity.pdbx_description
1 polymer ?
#
loop_
_entity_poly.entity_id
_entity_poly.type
_entity_poly.pdbx_seq_one_letter_code
_entity_poly.pdbx_strand_id
1 'polypeptide(L)'
;MVQFKAKVMEDIPANRLLKKTSTATEIQLNLAQPGDTPVFRSNGDITAGSEVLVTIKNEPVWNVEAGEDINAGSNVNVGVDGKLVAVVDGSEGVGYVTNAVASGEVATVIWEAGTISGSVIIPADSVTTADIVDGAVTDVKLANPKVNKAGDTMTGPLVFADPNNRSKVILTKFPTGTGHNNAPTTFDLDSVYLHLGGTEYNTNSYRLIGFGYRHSEDSSHAAGVMGYQETSGSGSDMGRLIFGTRNSTNDIAPTIRMTIETDGQVLLETGYVPATDDAVANKKYVDNAAANATVADGSITKAKLAADALTGQDASNISTGSFDVGRIPSGIVQSKIVNLTSDLAGKLTATQAVAQVDSTATDVAGLVADFNTLLANLRTAGIIAT
;
A
#
# COMPACT_ATOMS: atom_id res chain seq x y z
N MET A 1 -4.10 14.90 -74.40
CA MET A 1 -5.41 14.60 -75.02
C MET A 1 -5.47 13.10 -75.21
N VAL A 2 -6.42 12.43 -74.57
CA VAL A 2 -6.57 10.97 -74.64
C VAL A 2 -7.78 10.66 -75.49
N GLN A 3 -7.67 9.67 -76.38
CA GLN A 3 -8.76 9.22 -77.23
C GLN A 3 -8.90 7.70 -77.13
N PHE A 4 -10.14 7.21 -77.22
CA PHE A 4 -10.43 5.78 -77.28
C PHE A 4 -11.68 5.53 -78.11
N LYS A 5 -11.81 4.30 -78.63
CA LYS A 5 -12.97 3.87 -79.40
C LYS A 5 -14.05 3.32 -78.47
N ALA A 6 -15.30 3.67 -78.74
CA ALA A 6 -16.46 3.13 -78.05
C ALA A 6 -17.58 2.81 -79.02
N LYS A 7 -18.38 1.79 -78.70
CA LYS A 7 -19.55 1.41 -79.48
C LYS A 7 -20.81 2.07 -78.94
N VAL A 8 -21.61 2.60 -79.85
CA VAL A 8 -22.85 3.29 -79.53
C VAL A 8 -23.98 2.28 -79.56
N MET A 9 -24.78 2.21 -78.50
CA MET A 9 -25.76 1.13 -78.33
C MET A 9 -27.19 1.54 -78.68
N GLU A 10 -27.44 2.83 -78.89
CA GLU A 10 -28.73 3.42 -79.25
C GLU A 10 -28.51 4.70 -80.07
N ASP A 11 -29.56 5.23 -80.71
CA ASP A 11 -29.45 6.52 -81.39
C ASP A 11 -29.30 7.63 -80.35
N ILE A 12 -28.22 8.41 -80.47
CA ILE A 12 -27.87 9.47 -79.53
C ILE A 12 -27.96 10.81 -80.26
N PRO A 13 -28.94 11.67 -79.91
CA PRO A 13 -28.97 13.04 -80.40
C PRO A 13 -27.77 13.87 -79.94
N ALA A 14 -27.51 14.99 -80.61
CA ALA A 14 -26.53 15.98 -80.17
C ALA A 14 -26.83 16.53 -78.76
N ASN A 15 -25.79 16.95 -78.04
CA ASN A 15 -25.87 17.61 -76.73
C ASN A 15 -26.63 16.78 -75.67
N ARG A 16 -26.35 15.49 -75.57
CA ARG A 16 -26.90 14.57 -74.57
C ARG A 16 -25.83 14.07 -73.61
N LEU A 17 -26.20 13.88 -72.36
CA LEU A 17 -25.40 13.19 -71.35
C LEU A 17 -25.39 11.70 -71.60
N LEU A 18 -24.20 11.12 -71.54
CA LEU A 18 -23.95 9.72 -71.85
C LEU A 18 -23.38 9.01 -70.64
N LYS A 19 -23.85 7.78 -70.42
CA LYS A 19 -23.20 6.86 -69.51
C LYS A 19 -22.27 5.93 -70.26
N LYS A 20 -21.24 5.49 -69.55
CA LYS A 20 -20.33 4.44 -69.99
C LYS A 20 -20.77 3.12 -69.39
N THR A 21 -20.96 2.12 -70.23
CA THR A 21 -20.98 0.72 -69.84
C THR A 21 -19.77 0.02 -70.43
N SER A 22 -19.44 -1.18 -69.94
CA SER A 22 -18.31 -1.94 -70.47
C SER A 22 -18.60 -3.42 -70.45
N THR A 23 -18.16 -4.10 -71.49
CA THR A 23 -18.04 -5.55 -71.53
C THR A 23 -16.58 -5.94 -71.28
N ALA A 24 -16.27 -7.23 -71.33
CA ALA A 24 -14.89 -7.70 -71.23
C ALA A 24 -13.97 -7.16 -72.35
N THR A 25 -14.53 -6.75 -73.49
CA THR A 25 -13.74 -6.44 -74.70
C THR A 25 -14.00 -5.06 -75.29
N GLU A 26 -15.05 -4.33 -74.85
CA GLU A 26 -15.47 -3.09 -75.50
C GLU A 26 -16.09 -2.10 -74.50
N ILE A 27 -15.82 -0.81 -74.71
CA ILE A 27 -16.51 0.29 -74.02
C ILE A 27 -17.76 0.67 -74.83
N GLN A 28 -18.89 0.78 -74.14
CA GLN A 28 -20.18 1.07 -74.75
C GLN A 28 -20.74 2.40 -74.23
N LEU A 29 -21.44 3.12 -75.12
CA LEU A 29 -22.09 4.39 -74.84
C LEU A 29 -23.60 4.28 -75.01
N ASN A 30 -24.30 4.82 -74.01
CA ASN A 30 -25.75 4.89 -73.91
C ASN A 30 -26.17 6.28 -73.45
N LEU A 31 -27.41 6.67 -73.73
CA LEU A 31 -28.02 7.82 -73.09
C LEU A 31 -28.05 7.59 -71.57
N ALA A 32 -27.61 8.58 -70.81
CA ALA A 32 -27.75 8.56 -69.36
C ALA A 32 -29.23 8.74 -68.99
N GLN A 33 -29.67 8.03 -67.96
CA GLN A 33 -31.03 8.09 -67.43
C GLN A 33 -31.04 8.70 -66.03
N PRO A 34 -32.20 9.13 -65.49
CA PRO A 34 -32.27 9.64 -64.13
C PRO A 34 -31.65 8.70 -63.10
N GLY A 35 -30.71 9.22 -62.30
CA GLY A 35 -29.94 8.47 -61.31
C GLY A 35 -28.61 7.90 -61.82
N ASP A 36 -28.35 7.90 -63.13
CA ASP A 36 -27.03 7.54 -63.67
C ASP A 36 -26.00 8.64 -63.38
N THR A 37 -24.72 8.26 -63.26
CA THR A 37 -23.59 9.21 -63.26
C THR A 37 -23.03 9.32 -64.68
N PRO A 38 -23.36 10.38 -65.42
CA PRO A 38 -22.89 10.53 -66.79
C PRO A 38 -21.41 10.90 -66.78
N VAL A 39 -20.69 10.43 -67.79
CA VAL A 39 -19.23 10.60 -67.87
C VAL A 39 -18.80 11.26 -69.17
N PHE A 40 -19.70 11.35 -70.16
CA PHE A 40 -19.46 12.01 -71.44
C PHE A 40 -20.70 12.81 -71.88
N ARG A 41 -20.51 13.66 -72.89
CA ARG A 41 -21.60 14.26 -73.66
C ARG A 41 -21.43 14.00 -75.15
N SER A 42 -22.53 13.88 -75.89
CA SER A 42 -22.51 13.90 -77.35
C SER A 42 -22.27 15.33 -77.87
N ASN A 43 -21.54 15.44 -78.98
CA ASN A 43 -21.26 16.71 -79.67
C ASN A 43 -21.94 16.82 -81.04
N GLY A 44 -22.80 15.86 -81.38
CA GLY A 44 -23.52 15.72 -82.64
C GLY A 44 -24.42 14.48 -82.58
N ASP A 45 -25.24 14.27 -83.60
CA ASP A 45 -26.07 13.07 -83.72
C ASP A 45 -25.20 11.85 -84.04
N ILE A 46 -25.47 10.74 -83.36
CA ILE A 46 -24.69 9.50 -83.47
C ILE A 46 -25.65 8.32 -83.62
N THR A 47 -25.46 7.53 -84.67
CA THR A 47 -26.33 6.39 -84.98
C THR A 47 -25.99 5.16 -84.14
N ALA A 48 -27.00 4.41 -83.73
CA ALA A 48 -26.88 3.13 -83.05
C ALA A 48 -25.98 2.15 -83.81
N GLY A 49 -25.16 1.39 -83.08
CA GLY A 49 -24.25 0.37 -83.61
C GLY A 49 -22.94 0.92 -84.20
N SER A 50 -22.79 2.24 -84.30
CA SER A 50 -21.55 2.86 -84.80
C SER A 50 -20.42 2.77 -83.77
N GLU A 51 -19.17 2.74 -84.26
CA GLU A 51 -17.98 2.91 -83.44
C GLU A 51 -17.53 4.37 -83.55
N VAL A 52 -17.42 5.05 -82.40
CA VAL A 52 -17.04 6.47 -82.32
C VAL A 52 -15.75 6.67 -81.55
N LEU A 53 -15.04 7.76 -81.85
CA LEU A 53 -13.84 8.16 -81.16
C LEU A 53 -14.17 9.15 -80.03
N VAL A 54 -14.10 8.68 -78.79
CA VAL A 54 -14.30 9.52 -77.61
C VAL A 54 -13.02 10.29 -77.33
N THR A 55 -13.13 11.60 -77.12
CA THR A 55 -12.00 12.49 -76.87
C THR A 55 -12.09 13.11 -75.47
N ILE A 56 -11.07 12.89 -74.64
CA ILE A 56 -10.96 13.47 -73.31
C ILE A 56 -10.24 14.82 -73.40
N LYS A 57 -11.00 15.90 -73.17
CA LYS A 57 -10.54 17.29 -73.28
C LYS A 57 -10.26 17.98 -71.93
N ASN A 58 -10.60 17.35 -70.81
CA ASN A 58 -10.58 18.00 -69.48
C ASN A 58 -11.35 19.34 -69.47
N GLU A 59 -12.53 19.34 -70.09
CA GLU A 59 -13.37 20.52 -70.27
C GLU A 59 -14.48 20.50 -69.21
N PRO A 60 -14.47 21.41 -68.22
CA PRO A 60 -15.48 21.43 -67.16
C PRO A 60 -16.79 22.08 -67.60
N VAL A 61 -16.85 22.68 -68.79
CA VAL A 61 -18.04 23.38 -69.29
C VAL A 61 -18.71 22.55 -70.37
N TRP A 62 -19.94 22.13 -70.13
CA TRP A 62 -20.69 21.27 -71.04
C TRP A 62 -21.91 21.96 -71.64
N ASN A 63 -22.18 21.65 -72.91
CA ASN A 63 -23.38 22.09 -73.60
C ASN A 63 -24.30 20.88 -73.73
N VAL A 64 -25.45 20.94 -73.07
CA VAL A 64 -26.39 19.81 -72.95
C VAL A 64 -27.82 20.35 -73.09
N GLU A 65 -28.68 19.64 -73.81
CA GLU A 65 -30.09 20.04 -73.95
C GLU A 65 -30.84 19.94 -72.61
N ALA A 66 -31.65 20.96 -72.33
CA ALA A 66 -32.55 20.98 -71.18
C ALA A 66 -33.82 20.16 -71.46
N GLY A 67 -34.23 19.34 -70.49
CA GLY A 67 -35.48 18.58 -70.52
C GLY A 67 -36.68 19.38 -70.04
N GLU A 68 -36.44 20.46 -69.31
CA GLU A 68 -37.44 21.37 -68.73
C GLU A 68 -36.90 22.80 -68.69
N ASP A 69 -37.72 23.74 -68.24
CA ASP A 69 -37.25 25.11 -68.01
C ASP A 69 -36.39 25.16 -66.75
N ILE A 70 -35.13 25.60 -66.87
CA ILE A 70 -34.16 25.61 -65.76
C ILE A 70 -33.72 27.06 -65.53
N ASN A 71 -33.76 27.51 -64.26
CA ASN A 71 -33.33 28.85 -63.88
C ASN A 71 -31.80 28.97 -63.83
N ALA A 72 -31.27 30.17 -64.12
CA ALA A 72 -29.83 30.45 -63.98
C ALA A 72 -29.32 30.12 -62.57
N GLY A 73 -28.14 29.47 -62.49
CA GLY A 73 -27.51 29.06 -61.23
C GLY A 73 -28.13 27.82 -60.57
N SER A 74 -29.14 27.19 -61.19
CA SER A 74 -29.74 25.97 -60.63
C SER A 74 -28.79 24.79 -60.79
N ASN A 75 -28.67 23.99 -59.74
CA ASN A 75 -28.04 22.68 -59.84
C ASN A 75 -28.89 21.79 -60.75
N VAL A 76 -28.23 20.95 -61.53
CA VAL A 76 -28.87 20.07 -62.52
C VAL A 76 -28.48 18.62 -62.31
N ASN A 77 -29.37 17.73 -62.72
CA ASN A 77 -29.15 16.28 -62.74
C ASN A 77 -29.49 15.72 -64.14
N VAL A 78 -29.22 14.42 -64.32
CA VAL A 78 -29.61 13.68 -65.52
C VAL A 78 -31.12 13.50 -65.55
N GLY A 79 -31.75 14.02 -66.59
CA GLY A 79 -33.14 13.77 -66.96
C GLY A 79 -33.28 12.60 -67.93
N VAL A 80 -34.52 12.36 -68.37
CA VAL A 80 -34.81 11.35 -69.39
C VAL A 80 -34.07 11.70 -70.69
N ASP A 81 -33.64 10.65 -71.41
CA ASP A 81 -32.90 10.74 -72.69
C ASP A 81 -31.59 11.54 -72.62
N GLY A 82 -30.94 11.59 -71.47
CA GLY A 82 -29.67 12.31 -71.28
C GLY A 82 -29.80 13.82 -71.33
N LYS A 83 -30.99 14.38 -71.11
CA LYS A 83 -31.20 15.82 -70.97
C LYS A 83 -30.86 16.31 -69.56
N LEU A 84 -30.78 17.62 -69.35
CA LEU A 84 -30.67 18.22 -68.02
C LEU A 84 -32.05 18.46 -67.42
N VAL A 85 -32.17 18.23 -66.11
CA VAL A 85 -33.32 18.66 -65.30
C VAL A 85 -32.80 19.37 -64.06
N ALA A 86 -33.56 20.28 -63.49
CA ALA A 86 -33.21 20.97 -62.26
C ALA A 86 -33.24 19.99 -61.07
N VAL A 87 -32.32 20.16 -60.14
CA VAL A 87 -32.35 19.44 -58.86
C VAL A 87 -33.43 20.06 -57.97
N VAL A 88 -34.36 19.22 -57.50
CA VAL A 88 -35.49 19.65 -56.65
C VAL A 88 -35.37 19.22 -55.18
N ASP A 89 -34.47 18.27 -54.87
CA ASP A 89 -34.31 17.68 -53.54
C ASP A 89 -33.19 18.32 -52.69
N GLY A 90 -32.53 19.35 -53.23
CA GLY A 90 -31.42 20.03 -52.57
C GLY A 90 -30.09 19.27 -52.61
N SER A 91 -29.98 18.18 -53.39
CA SER A 91 -28.70 17.53 -53.65
C SER A 91 -27.75 18.41 -54.49
N GLU A 92 -26.45 18.10 -54.47
CA GLU A 92 -25.44 18.86 -55.24
C GLU A 92 -25.58 18.66 -56.76
N GLY A 93 -26.33 17.65 -57.22
CA GLY A 93 -26.50 17.35 -58.64
C GLY A 93 -25.20 16.91 -59.32
N VAL A 94 -25.13 17.09 -60.64
CA VAL A 94 -23.93 16.82 -61.45
C VAL A 94 -23.17 18.09 -61.86
N GLY A 95 -23.70 19.26 -61.49
CA GLY A 95 -23.21 20.58 -61.86
C GLY A 95 -24.33 21.61 -61.82
N TYR A 96 -24.09 22.81 -62.36
CA TYR A 96 -25.07 23.90 -62.39
C TYR A 96 -25.09 24.64 -63.73
N VAL A 97 -26.25 25.18 -64.12
CA VAL A 97 -26.38 25.99 -65.34
C VAL A 97 -26.00 27.45 -65.11
N THR A 98 -25.37 28.07 -66.09
CA THR A 98 -24.92 29.47 -65.98
C THR A 98 -25.99 30.51 -66.33
N ASN A 99 -26.99 30.13 -67.14
CA ASN A 99 -28.08 30.99 -67.60
C ASN A 99 -29.42 30.24 -67.52
N ALA A 100 -30.53 30.99 -67.54
CA ALA A 100 -31.84 30.38 -67.68
C ALA A 100 -31.99 29.81 -69.10
N VAL A 101 -32.63 28.65 -69.21
CA VAL A 101 -32.76 27.90 -70.47
C VAL A 101 -34.14 27.26 -70.53
N ALA A 102 -34.80 27.33 -71.69
CA ALA A 102 -36.09 26.70 -71.88
C ALA A 102 -35.94 25.21 -72.22
N SER A 103 -36.99 24.43 -71.96
CA SER A 103 -37.05 23.01 -72.37
C SER A 103 -36.76 22.86 -73.87
N GLY A 104 -35.85 21.95 -74.22
CA GLY A 104 -35.42 21.67 -75.59
C GLY A 104 -34.28 22.57 -76.10
N GLU A 105 -33.90 23.62 -75.37
CA GLU A 105 -32.73 24.45 -75.72
C GLU A 105 -31.44 23.88 -75.12
N VAL A 106 -30.29 24.31 -75.66
CA VAL A 106 -28.96 23.85 -75.19
C VAL A 106 -28.48 24.75 -74.05
N ALA A 107 -28.33 24.15 -72.86
CA ALA A 107 -27.82 24.81 -71.67
C ALA A 107 -26.29 24.71 -71.59
N THR A 108 -25.65 25.75 -71.05
CA THR A 108 -24.25 25.71 -70.63
C THR A 108 -24.16 25.36 -69.14
N VAL A 109 -23.76 24.12 -68.84
CA VAL A 109 -23.56 23.57 -67.50
C VAL A 109 -22.09 23.58 -67.12
N ILE A 110 -21.78 24.00 -65.89
CA ILE A 110 -20.46 23.82 -65.28
C ILE A 110 -20.49 22.50 -64.50
N TRP A 111 -19.65 21.56 -64.92
CA TRP A 111 -19.50 20.25 -64.34
C TRP A 111 -18.69 20.33 -63.04
N GLU A 112 -19.28 19.94 -61.92
CA GLU A 112 -18.59 19.89 -60.64
C GLU A 112 -18.15 18.45 -60.35
N ALA A 113 -16.86 18.27 -60.05
CA ALA A 113 -16.36 16.98 -59.56
C ALA A 113 -16.91 16.77 -58.14
N GLY A 114 -17.75 15.74 -57.96
CA GLY A 114 -18.47 15.51 -56.72
C GLY A 114 -17.59 15.66 -55.47
N THR A 115 -18.00 16.54 -54.57
CA THR A 115 -17.40 16.68 -53.24
C THR A 115 -17.53 15.33 -52.53
N ILE A 116 -16.43 14.78 -52.00
CA ILE A 116 -16.49 13.60 -51.14
C ILE A 116 -17.10 14.04 -49.80
N SER A 117 -18.41 14.22 -49.75
CA SER A 117 -19.15 14.48 -48.52
C SER A 117 -19.60 13.14 -47.95
N GLY A 118 -18.77 12.58 -47.06
CA GLY A 118 -19.07 11.33 -46.37
C GLY A 118 -18.09 11.08 -45.24
N SER A 119 -18.57 10.48 -44.16
CA SER A 119 -17.71 9.96 -43.09
C SER A 119 -16.62 9.07 -43.69
N VAL A 120 -15.35 9.38 -43.41
CA VAL A 120 -14.26 8.46 -43.73
C VAL A 120 -14.48 7.20 -42.91
N ILE A 121 -14.98 6.15 -43.56
CA ILE A 121 -15.02 4.81 -42.96
C ILE A 121 -13.59 4.33 -42.98
N ILE A 122 -12.95 4.33 -41.80
CA ILE A 122 -11.64 3.70 -41.58
C ILE A 122 -11.94 2.25 -41.21
N PRO A 123 -11.63 1.26 -42.06
CA PRO A 123 -11.81 -0.15 -41.71
C PRO A 123 -11.03 -0.49 -40.43
N ALA A 124 -11.56 -1.42 -39.63
CA ALA A 124 -10.79 -1.98 -38.52
C ALA A 124 -9.40 -2.43 -39.02
N ASP A 125 -8.37 -2.17 -38.22
CA ASP A 125 -6.96 -2.52 -38.49
C ASP A 125 -6.29 -1.82 -39.70
N SER A 126 -6.96 -0.87 -40.35
CA SER A 126 -6.38 -0.11 -41.47
C SER A 126 -5.43 1.03 -41.05
N VAL A 127 -5.36 1.33 -39.75
CA VAL A 127 -4.40 2.26 -39.16
C VAL A 127 -3.49 1.48 -38.23
N THR A 128 -2.24 1.33 -38.64
CA THR A 128 -1.18 0.70 -37.88
C THR A 128 -0.34 1.75 -37.15
N THR A 129 0.55 1.31 -36.26
CA THR A 129 1.52 2.21 -35.61
C THR A 129 2.47 2.87 -36.62
N ALA A 130 2.63 2.32 -37.83
CA ALA A 130 3.45 2.92 -38.88
C ALA A 130 2.72 4.08 -39.59
N ASP A 131 1.38 4.10 -39.57
CA ASP A 131 0.56 5.17 -40.14
C ASP A 131 0.45 6.38 -39.20
N ILE A 132 0.86 6.20 -37.94
CA ILE A 132 0.99 7.28 -36.96
C ILE A 132 2.38 7.88 -37.14
N VAL A 133 2.45 9.06 -37.75
CA VAL A 133 3.70 9.83 -37.82
C VAL A 133 4.23 10.05 -36.42
N ASP A 134 5.51 9.73 -36.21
CA ASP A 134 6.19 9.91 -34.92
C ASP A 134 6.00 11.37 -34.41
N GLY A 135 5.42 11.52 -33.23
CA GLY A 135 5.04 12.81 -32.64
C GLY A 135 3.64 13.36 -32.99
N ALA A 136 2.85 12.72 -33.85
CA ALA A 136 1.47 13.15 -34.15
C ALA A 136 0.50 12.94 -32.97
N VAL A 137 0.80 11.99 -32.09
CA VAL A 137 0.14 11.81 -30.78
C VAL A 137 1.03 12.47 -29.73
N THR A 138 0.92 13.79 -29.60
CA THR A 138 1.59 14.50 -28.51
C THR A 138 0.97 14.08 -27.18
N ASP A 139 1.79 13.87 -26.15
CA ASP A 139 1.37 13.51 -24.78
C ASP A 139 0.25 14.39 -24.22
N VAL A 140 0.06 15.61 -24.74
CA VAL A 140 -1.07 16.50 -24.41
C VAL A 140 -2.45 15.86 -24.66
N LYS A 141 -2.59 14.99 -25.68
CA LYS A 141 -3.85 14.25 -25.94
C LYS A 141 -3.97 12.97 -25.09
N LEU A 142 -2.87 12.52 -24.50
CA LEU A 142 -2.80 11.43 -23.51
C LEU A 142 -2.64 11.97 -22.08
N ALA A 143 -2.78 13.28 -21.86
CA ALA A 143 -2.40 14.01 -20.64
C ALA A 143 -3.25 13.69 -19.40
N ASN A 144 -3.98 12.59 -19.42
CA ASN A 144 -4.37 11.92 -18.20
C ASN A 144 -3.68 10.56 -18.14
N PRO A 145 -2.36 10.51 -17.85
CA PRO A 145 -1.72 9.28 -17.39
C PRO A 145 -2.19 9.02 -15.95
N LYS A 146 -3.51 8.92 -15.73
CA LYS A 146 -4.05 8.21 -14.59
C LYS A 146 -3.76 6.75 -14.88
N VAL A 147 -2.55 6.34 -14.53
CA VAL A 147 -2.30 4.97 -14.16
C VAL A 147 -3.42 4.61 -13.18
N ASN A 148 -4.22 3.62 -13.55
CA ASN A 148 -5.40 3.10 -12.85
C ASN A 148 -6.74 3.65 -13.37
N LYS A 149 -7.26 3.05 -14.45
CA LYS A 149 -8.68 2.71 -14.46
C LYS A 149 -8.92 1.59 -13.43
N ALA A 150 -10.09 1.56 -12.80
CA ALA A 150 -10.49 0.45 -11.96
C ALA A 150 -10.46 -0.85 -12.81
N GLY A 151 -9.63 -1.81 -12.42
CA GLY A 151 -9.48 -3.10 -13.11
C GLY A 151 -8.15 -3.34 -13.83
N ASP A 152 -7.27 -2.34 -13.93
CA ASP A 152 -5.92 -2.56 -14.47
C ASP A 152 -5.00 -3.19 -13.40
N THR A 153 -4.50 -4.40 -13.66
CA THR A 153 -3.42 -5.02 -12.89
C THR A 153 -2.07 -4.60 -13.48
N MET A 154 -1.27 -3.86 -12.73
CA MET A 154 0.11 -3.60 -13.11
C MET A 154 0.94 -4.89 -12.96
N THR A 155 1.40 -5.45 -14.07
CA THR A 155 2.42 -6.52 -14.05
C THR A 155 3.80 -5.88 -13.97
N GLY A 156 4.37 -5.79 -12.77
CA GLY A 156 5.71 -5.22 -12.51
C GLY A 156 5.73 -4.11 -11.43
N PRO A 157 6.92 -3.68 -10.97
CA PRO A 157 7.02 -2.64 -9.96
C PRO A 157 6.54 -1.28 -10.51
N LEU A 158 5.66 -0.59 -9.78
CA LEU A 158 5.38 0.83 -10.01
C LEU A 158 6.63 1.64 -9.64
N VAL A 159 7.41 2.03 -10.65
CA VAL A 159 8.64 2.80 -10.47
C VAL A 159 8.32 4.29 -10.41
N PHE A 160 8.40 4.89 -9.22
CA PHE A 160 8.46 6.34 -9.04
C PHE A 160 9.91 6.80 -9.22
N ALA A 161 10.36 6.95 -10.47
CA ALA A 161 11.70 7.48 -10.73
C ALA A 161 11.68 8.46 -11.89
N ASP A 162 12.61 9.41 -11.84
CA ASP A 162 13.05 10.12 -13.02
C ASP A 162 14.54 9.79 -13.29
N PRO A 163 14.94 9.41 -14.53
CA PRO A 163 16.33 9.39 -14.98
C PRO A 163 17.04 10.77 -14.96
N ASN A 164 16.34 11.86 -14.65
CA ASN A 164 16.84 13.25 -14.63
C ASN A 164 16.88 13.91 -13.23
N ASN A 165 17.06 13.13 -12.14
CA ASN A 165 17.44 13.60 -10.79
C ASN A 165 16.36 14.37 -9.97
N ARG A 166 15.11 13.89 -9.90
CA ARG A 166 14.06 14.36 -8.94
C ARG A 166 13.24 13.19 -8.32
N SER A 167 12.64 13.45 -7.15
CA SER A 167 12.35 12.52 -6.03
C SER A 167 11.68 11.17 -6.35
N LYS A 168 12.06 10.13 -5.60
CA LYS A 168 11.61 8.74 -5.75
C LYS A 168 10.40 8.29 -4.90
N VAL A 169 9.90 9.14 -3.99
CA VAL A 169 8.54 9.10 -3.36
C VAL A 169 8.28 10.51 -2.77
N ILE A 170 7.10 11.12 -2.98
CA ILE A 170 6.65 12.28 -2.17
C ILE A 170 5.14 12.16 -1.86
N LEU A 171 4.77 12.13 -0.57
CA LEU A 171 3.37 12.11 -0.08
C LEU A 171 3.03 13.46 0.57
N THR A 172 2.07 14.22 0.04
CA THR A 172 1.74 15.58 0.55
C THR A 172 0.23 15.83 0.61
N LYS A 173 -0.25 16.59 1.61
CA LYS A 173 -1.63 17.10 1.67
C LYS A 173 -1.63 18.60 1.94
N PHE A 174 -2.21 19.39 1.02
CA PHE A 174 -2.81 20.70 1.32
C PHE A 174 -4.01 21.05 0.41
N PRO A 175 -5.18 21.42 0.96
CA PRO A 175 -6.43 21.35 0.21
C PRO A 175 -6.87 22.64 -0.52
N THR A 176 -6.21 23.80 -0.38
CA THR A 176 -6.31 25.04 -1.25
C THR A 176 -5.59 26.25 -0.61
N GLY A 177 -5.24 27.28 -1.41
CA GLY A 177 -4.68 28.59 -0.96
C GLY A 177 -3.24 28.89 -1.41
N THR A 178 -2.82 30.17 -1.34
CA THR A 178 -1.41 30.59 -1.51
C THR A 178 -0.72 30.75 -0.16
N GLY A 179 0.23 29.87 0.18
CA GLY A 179 1.03 29.94 1.41
C GLY A 179 1.23 28.59 2.10
N HIS A 180 1.91 28.59 3.25
CA HIS A 180 1.95 27.44 4.15
C HIS A 180 0.62 27.37 4.92
N ASN A 181 -0.05 26.21 4.89
CA ASN A 181 -1.25 25.92 5.68
C ASN A 181 -0.86 25.05 6.91
N ASN A 182 -1.72 24.97 7.93
CA ASN A 182 -1.43 24.18 9.15
C ASN A 182 -1.59 22.67 8.90
N ALA A 183 -0.68 21.87 9.45
CA ALA A 183 -0.80 20.41 9.45
C ALA A 183 -1.97 19.94 10.35
N PRO A 184 -2.56 18.75 10.09
CA PRO A 184 -3.59 18.19 10.95
C PRO A 184 -3.12 18.00 12.40
N THR A 185 -4.02 18.22 13.36
CA THR A 185 -3.76 18.05 14.81
C THR A 185 -4.60 16.92 15.43
N THR A 186 -5.29 16.15 14.60
CA THR A 186 -6.15 15.03 15.01
C THR A 186 -5.56 13.71 14.50
N PHE A 187 -6.02 12.59 15.08
CA PHE A 187 -5.60 11.23 14.71
C PHE A 187 -6.64 10.51 13.85
N ASP A 188 -7.53 11.25 13.17
CA ASP A 188 -8.49 10.67 12.25
C ASP A 188 -7.83 10.24 10.92
N LEU A 189 -8.57 9.45 10.12
CA LEU A 189 -8.11 8.99 8.82
C LEU A 189 -7.79 10.14 7.85
N ASP A 190 -8.47 11.29 7.98
CA ASP A 190 -8.22 12.49 7.15
C ASP A 190 -6.87 13.15 7.44
N SER A 191 -6.24 12.78 8.55
CA SER A 191 -4.95 13.28 9.02
C SER A 191 -3.77 12.38 8.63
N VAL A 192 -4.03 11.18 8.11
CA VAL A 192 -3.01 10.19 7.76
C VAL A 192 -2.44 10.46 6.36
N TYR A 193 -1.13 10.68 6.26
CA TYR A 193 -0.44 10.94 4.98
C TYR A 193 -0.04 9.64 4.26
N LEU A 194 0.08 8.54 5.00
CA LEU A 194 0.35 7.21 4.47
C LEU A 194 -0.41 6.19 5.33
N HIS A 195 -1.46 5.60 4.77
CA HIS A 195 -2.20 4.51 5.38
C HIS A 195 -1.89 3.22 4.62
N LEU A 196 -1.58 2.13 5.34
CA LEU A 196 -1.33 0.83 4.75
C LEU A 196 -2.51 -0.08 5.05
N GLY A 197 -3.14 -0.53 3.99
CA GLY A 197 -4.36 -1.34 4.04
C GLY A 197 -5.64 -0.53 3.85
N GLY A 198 -6.77 -1.21 3.93
CA GLY A 198 -8.11 -0.63 3.76
C GLY A 198 -9.18 -1.44 4.46
N THR A 199 -10.15 -1.95 3.71
CA THR A 199 -11.28 -2.71 4.26
C THR A 199 -10.97 -4.18 4.51
N GLU A 200 -9.81 -4.68 4.09
CA GLU A 200 -9.38 -6.04 4.40
C GLU A 200 -9.00 -6.17 5.87
N TYR A 201 -9.43 -7.26 6.52
CA TYR A 201 -9.18 -7.56 7.94
C TYR A 201 -9.13 -9.08 8.15
N ASN A 202 -8.30 -9.52 9.10
CA ASN A 202 -8.30 -10.88 9.64
C ASN A 202 -7.36 -10.93 10.85
N THR A 203 -7.65 -11.79 11.83
CA THR A 203 -6.75 -12.00 12.97
C THR A 203 -5.40 -12.56 12.51
N ASN A 204 -4.32 -12.00 13.06
CA ASN A 204 -2.93 -12.30 12.68
C ASN A 204 -2.59 -11.97 11.22
N SER A 205 -3.25 -10.97 10.63
CA SER A 205 -2.89 -10.43 9.32
C SER A 205 -2.02 -9.18 9.42
N TYR A 206 -1.26 -8.86 8.37
CA TYR A 206 -0.25 -7.81 8.40
C TYR A 206 -0.48 -6.74 7.34
N ARG A 207 -0.05 -5.52 7.61
CA ARG A 207 0.18 -4.46 6.61
C ARG A 207 1.59 -3.95 6.76
N LEU A 208 2.46 -4.31 5.82
CA LEU A 208 3.91 -4.22 5.97
C LEU A 208 4.55 -3.31 4.92
N ILE A 209 5.62 -2.64 5.34
CA ILE A 209 6.66 -2.07 4.50
C ILE A 209 7.84 -3.04 4.52
N GLY A 210 8.27 -3.48 3.34
CA GLY A 210 9.43 -4.37 3.18
C GLY A 210 10.74 -3.61 2.97
N PHE A 211 11.84 -4.18 3.47
CA PHE A 211 13.18 -3.64 3.35
C PHE A 211 14.19 -4.70 2.88
N GLY A 212 15.26 -4.21 2.24
CA GLY A 212 16.45 -5.00 1.92
C GLY A 212 16.52 -5.47 0.47
N TYR A 213 17.65 -6.12 0.16
CA TYR A 213 17.95 -6.67 -1.16
C TYR A 213 17.20 -8.00 -1.38
N ARG A 214 16.64 -8.16 -2.58
CA ARG A 214 16.12 -9.45 -3.09
C ARG A 214 17.17 -10.03 -4.03
N HIS A 215 17.68 -11.22 -3.70
CA HIS A 215 18.76 -11.84 -4.47
C HIS A 215 18.33 -12.28 -5.87
N SER A 216 17.10 -12.78 -5.96
CA SER A 216 16.46 -13.20 -7.19
C SER A 216 15.07 -12.62 -7.28
N GLU A 217 14.53 -12.56 -8.50
CA GLU A 217 13.14 -12.18 -8.74
C GLU A 217 12.18 -13.13 -8.01
N ASP A 218 12.54 -14.42 -7.89
CA ASP A 218 11.76 -15.46 -7.21
C ASP A 218 11.89 -15.48 -5.67
N SER A 219 12.69 -14.60 -5.07
CA SER A 219 12.79 -14.50 -3.61
C SER A 219 11.41 -14.14 -3.01
N SER A 220 10.91 -14.97 -2.10
CA SER A 220 9.54 -14.86 -1.55
C SER A 220 9.44 -13.98 -0.31
N HIS A 221 10.56 -13.61 0.31
CA HIS A 221 10.56 -12.86 1.57
C HIS A 221 11.47 -11.63 1.50
N ALA A 222 11.02 -10.52 2.08
CA ALA A 222 11.87 -9.37 2.36
C ALA A 222 12.92 -9.72 3.44
N ALA A 223 14.04 -9.00 3.48
CA ALA A 223 15.07 -9.19 4.51
C ALA A 223 14.67 -8.55 5.85
N GLY A 224 13.95 -7.43 5.79
CA GLY A 224 13.36 -6.77 6.95
C GLY A 224 11.95 -6.29 6.64
N VAL A 225 11.13 -6.15 7.67
CA VAL A 225 9.77 -5.61 7.57
C VAL A 225 9.46 -4.71 8.77
N MET A 226 8.62 -3.71 8.56
CA MET A 226 7.91 -3.02 9.62
C MET A 226 6.44 -2.88 9.25
N GLY A 227 5.55 -2.76 10.21
CA GLY A 227 4.15 -2.51 9.92
C GLY A 227 3.23 -2.83 11.07
N TYR A 228 1.95 -3.01 10.75
CA TYR A 228 0.91 -3.29 11.73
C TYR A 228 0.43 -4.73 11.59
N GLN A 229 0.28 -5.42 12.72
CA GLN A 229 -0.34 -6.75 12.80
C GLN A 229 -1.68 -6.63 13.51
N GLU A 230 -2.76 -7.05 12.85
CA GLU A 230 -4.06 -7.22 13.49
C GLU A 230 -4.03 -8.40 14.44
N THR A 231 -4.50 -8.19 15.66
CA THR A 231 -4.52 -9.20 16.74
C THR A 231 -5.94 -9.58 17.16
N SER A 232 -6.93 -8.81 16.74
CA SER A 232 -8.35 -9.12 16.86
C SER A 232 -8.93 -9.36 15.46
N GLY A 233 -10.25 -9.54 15.36
CA GLY A 233 -10.97 -9.63 14.09
C GLY A 233 -12.38 -9.07 14.23
N SER A 234 -12.55 -8.13 15.17
CA SER A 234 -13.85 -7.64 15.63
C SER A 234 -13.88 -6.11 15.63
N GLY A 235 -15.05 -5.53 15.30
CA GLY A 235 -15.24 -4.08 15.27
C GLY A 235 -14.27 -3.36 14.32
N SER A 236 -13.67 -2.27 14.79
CA SER A 236 -12.63 -1.50 14.08
C SER A 236 -11.22 -2.10 14.20
N ASP A 237 -11.12 -3.36 14.63
CA ASP A 237 -9.92 -4.14 14.92
C ASP A 237 -8.91 -3.46 15.87
N MET A 238 -7.99 -4.26 16.40
CA MET A 238 -6.86 -3.77 17.18
C MET A 238 -5.65 -4.64 16.93
N GLY A 239 -4.48 -4.05 17.11
CA GLY A 239 -3.25 -4.67 16.70
C GLY A 239 -2.03 -4.03 17.33
N ARG A 240 -0.89 -4.42 16.83
CA ARG A 240 0.42 -4.01 17.34
C ARG A 240 1.32 -3.55 16.23
N LEU A 241 2.18 -2.58 16.52
CA LEU A 241 3.25 -2.18 15.61
C LEU A 241 4.39 -3.20 15.73
N ILE A 242 4.94 -3.66 14.61
CA ILE A 242 5.98 -4.68 14.57
C ILE A 242 7.20 -4.25 13.77
N PHE A 243 8.37 -4.76 14.17
CA PHE A 243 9.61 -4.69 13.41
C PHE A 243 10.23 -6.09 13.37
N GLY A 244 10.47 -6.60 12.15
CA GLY A 244 11.03 -7.93 11.93
C GLY A 244 12.27 -7.91 11.06
N THR A 245 13.25 -8.75 11.40
CA THR A 245 14.47 -8.92 10.62
C THR A 245 14.81 -10.40 10.43
N ARG A 246 15.36 -10.73 9.27
CA ARG A 246 15.92 -12.05 9.00
C ARG A 246 17.26 -12.21 9.70
N ASN A 247 17.52 -13.40 10.26
CA ASN A 247 18.81 -13.80 10.84
C ASN A 247 19.47 -14.93 10.03
N SER A 248 19.41 -14.83 8.71
CA SER A 248 19.97 -15.80 7.77
C SER A 248 20.17 -15.14 6.43
N THR A 249 21.09 -15.66 5.63
CA THR A 249 21.27 -15.29 4.22
C THR A 249 20.33 -16.06 3.28
N ASN A 250 19.64 -17.09 3.78
CA ASN A 250 18.69 -17.88 2.98
C ASN A 250 17.36 -17.12 2.85
N ASP A 251 16.55 -17.46 1.83
CA ASP A 251 15.21 -16.88 1.66
C ASP A 251 14.21 -17.44 2.68
N ILE A 252 14.23 -16.86 3.89
CA ILE A 252 13.34 -17.21 4.99
C ILE A 252 12.58 -15.98 5.49
N ALA A 253 11.39 -16.19 6.04
CA ALA A 253 10.61 -15.11 6.63
C ALA A 253 11.39 -14.39 7.76
N PRO A 254 11.35 -13.04 7.82
CA PRO A 254 11.81 -12.29 8.98
C PRO A 254 11.07 -12.73 10.25
N THR A 255 11.79 -12.75 11.37
CA THR A 255 11.17 -12.94 12.69
C THR A 255 11.01 -11.59 13.38
N ILE A 256 9.93 -11.41 14.12
CA ILE A 256 9.64 -10.18 14.87
C ILE A 256 10.69 -10.00 15.97
N ARG A 257 11.35 -8.84 15.97
CA ARG A 257 12.36 -8.45 16.96
C ARG A 257 11.82 -7.48 18.01
N MET A 258 10.88 -6.63 17.61
CA MET A 258 10.25 -5.64 18.46
C MET A 258 8.75 -5.54 18.15
N THR A 259 7.93 -5.40 19.19
CA THR A 259 6.52 -5.02 19.09
C THR A 259 6.20 -3.84 19.98
N ILE A 260 5.21 -3.03 19.59
CA ILE A 260 4.50 -2.10 20.46
C ILE A 260 3.06 -2.60 20.55
N GLU A 261 2.69 -3.13 21.72
CA GLU A 261 1.38 -3.72 21.98
C GLU A 261 0.29 -2.66 22.17
N THR A 262 -0.98 -3.09 22.20
CA THR A 262 -2.15 -2.21 22.29
C THR A 262 -2.21 -1.38 23.58
N ASP A 263 -1.54 -1.82 24.64
CA ASP A 263 -1.41 -1.11 25.91
C ASP A 263 -0.18 -0.18 25.96
N GLY A 264 0.55 -0.05 24.84
CA GLY A 264 1.75 0.77 24.71
C GLY A 264 3.04 0.09 25.17
N GLN A 265 3.00 -1.17 25.63
CA GLN A 265 4.21 -1.89 26.01
C GLN A 265 5.10 -2.18 24.80
N VAL A 266 6.40 -1.92 24.97
CA VAL A 266 7.43 -2.32 24.00
C VAL A 266 7.97 -3.68 24.41
N LEU A 267 7.79 -4.68 23.56
CA LEU A 267 8.37 -6.02 23.75
C LEU A 267 9.49 -6.24 22.74
N LEU A 268 10.57 -6.87 23.21
CA LEU A 268 11.65 -7.35 22.35
C LEU A 268 11.63 -8.88 22.32
N GLU A 269 12.26 -9.47 21.30
CA GLU A 269 12.28 -10.92 21.11
C GLU A 269 12.67 -11.72 22.36
N THR A 270 12.11 -12.93 22.46
CA THR A 270 12.37 -13.90 23.53
C THR A 270 13.80 -14.44 23.42
N GLY A 271 14.77 -13.66 23.90
CA GLY A 271 16.20 -13.94 23.73
C GLY A 271 17.06 -12.69 23.69
N TYR A 272 16.43 -11.50 23.56
CA TYR A 272 17.14 -10.24 23.68
C TYR A 272 17.78 -10.12 25.06
N VAL A 273 19.10 -9.95 25.08
CA VAL A 273 19.90 -9.62 26.26
C VAL A 273 20.45 -8.20 26.04
N PRO A 274 20.05 -7.22 26.86
CA PRO A 274 20.61 -5.88 26.80
C PRO A 274 22.15 -5.95 26.92
N ALA A 275 22.86 -5.21 26.06
CA ALA A 275 24.32 -5.13 26.14
C ALA A 275 24.80 -4.28 27.33
N THR A 276 23.93 -3.40 27.84
CA THR A 276 24.17 -2.50 28.96
C THR A 276 22.88 -2.31 29.76
N ASP A 277 23.01 -1.79 31.00
CA ASP A 277 21.87 -1.51 31.89
C ASP A 277 20.95 -0.39 31.36
N ASP A 278 21.44 0.46 30.46
CA ASP A 278 20.70 1.57 29.84
C ASP A 278 19.85 1.15 28.61
N ALA A 279 19.90 -0.12 28.21
CA ALA A 279 19.15 -0.62 27.07
C ALA A 279 17.73 -1.08 27.46
N VAL A 280 16.80 -1.05 26.50
CA VAL A 280 15.39 -1.45 26.72
C VAL A 280 15.36 -2.92 27.14
N ALA A 281 15.09 -3.19 28.41
CA ALA A 281 14.98 -4.55 28.92
C ALA A 281 13.64 -5.15 28.52
N ASN A 282 13.64 -6.37 27.95
CA ASN A 282 12.39 -7.11 27.80
C ASN A 282 11.89 -7.57 29.19
N LYS A 283 10.57 -7.72 29.37
CA LYS A 283 9.96 -8.13 30.64
C LYS A 283 10.62 -9.41 31.19
N LYS A 284 10.92 -10.37 30.32
CA LYS A 284 11.58 -11.63 30.71
C LYS A 284 13.00 -11.43 31.26
N TYR A 285 13.77 -10.48 30.75
CA TYR A 285 15.10 -10.11 31.24
C TYR A 285 14.99 -9.44 32.59
N VAL A 286 14.03 -8.52 32.78
CA VAL A 286 13.78 -7.91 34.11
C VAL A 286 13.32 -8.96 35.11
N ASP A 287 12.35 -9.80 34.76
CA ASP A 287 11.86 -10.90 35.60
C ASP A 287 12.99 -11.90 35.91
N ASN A 288 13.81 -12.27 34.92
CA ASN A 288 14.96 -13.17 35.11
C ASN A 288 16.08 -12.49 35.90
N ALA A 289 16.35 -11.20 35.71
CA ALA A 289 17.34 -10.47 36.50
C ALA A 289 16.87 -10.36 37.95
N ALA A 290 15.57 -10.13 38.18
CA ALA A 290 14.96 -10.13 39.50
C ALA A 290 14.89 -11.52 40.14
N ALA A 291 14.75 -12.59 39.34
CA ALA A 291 14.68 -13.98 39.83
C ALA A 291 16.06 -14.64 39.99
N ASN A 292 17.02 -14.37 39.08
CA ASN A 292 18.41 -14.84 39.14
C ASN A 292 19.31 -13.94 39.98
N ALA A 293 18.92 -12.68 40.22
CA ALA A 293 19.19 -12.09 41.52
C ALA A 293 18.39 -12.91 42.52
N THR A 294 18.93 -14.06 42.91
CA THR A 294 18.94 -14.39 44.32
C THR A 294 19.37 -13.07 44.96
N VAL A 295 18.45 -12.40 45.64
CA VAL A 295 18.84 -11.42 46.64
C VAL A 295 19.61 -12.27 47.63
N ALA A 296 20.89 -12.52 47.34
CA ALA A 296 21.75 -13.31 48.17
C ALA A 296 21.69 -12.63 49.54
N ASP A 297 21.68 -13.42 50.59
CA ASP A 297 21.68 -12.87 51.94
C ASP A 297 22.80 -11.81 52.05
N GLY A 298 22.42 -10.56 52.36
CA GLY A 298 23.33 -9.41 52.40
C GLY A 298 23.61 -8.64 51.09
N SER A 299 23.04 -9.03 49.95
CA SER A 299 23.29 -8.37 48.64
C SER A 299 22.60 -7.01 48.46
N ILE A 300 21.57 -6.72 49.26
CA ILE A 300 21.01 -5.37 49.44
C ILE A 300 21.80 -4.69 50.57
N THR A 301 22.76 -3.86 50.18
CA THR A 301 23.50 -3.02 51.11
C THR A 301 22.77 -1.69 51.30
N LYS A 302 23.06 -0.95 52.39
CA LYS A 302 22.51 0.42 52.59
C LYS A 302 22.74 1.34 51.40
N ALA A 303 23.82 1.14 50.63
CA ALA A 303 24.14 1.93 49.45
C ALA A 303 23.26 1.63 48.22
N LYS A 304 22.61 0.45 48.18
CA LYS A 304 21.69 0.04 47.11
C LYS A 304 20.23 0.38 47.39
N LEU A 305 19.93 0.77 48.63
CA LEU A 305 18.65 1.32 49.02
C LEU A 305 18.68 2.82 48.75
N ALA A 306 17.64 3.36 48.09
CA ALA A 306 17.51 4.80 47.96
C ALA A 306 17.52 5.45 49.36
N ALA A 307 18.00 6.69 49.45
CA ALA A 307 17.84 7.47 50.68
C ALA A 307 16.35 7.41 51.10
N ASP A 308 16.10 7.08 52.37
CA ASP A 308 14.77 6.89 52.96
C ASP A 308 13.97 5.63 52.53
N ALA A 309 14.56 4.67 51.82
CA ALA A 309 13.87 3.41 51.50
C ALA A 309 13.60 2.51 52.73
N LEU A 310 14.29 2.76 53.85
CA LEU A 310 14.04 2.11 55.14
C LEU A 310 13.68 3.19 56.18
N THR A 311 12.40 3.52 56.29
CA THR A 311 11.91 4.46 57.31
C THR A 311 11.51 3.72 58.59
N GLY A 312 11.98 4.17 59.74
CA GLY A 312 11.49 3.72 61.06
C GLY A 312 12.31 2.60 61.72
N GLN A 313 11.64 1.77 62.54
CA GLN A 313 12.25 0.73 63.39
C GLN A 313 13.07 -0.31 62.61
N ASP A 314 12.77 -0.51 61.33
CA ASP A 314 13.41 -1.54 60.50
C ASP A 314 14.91 -1.30 60.31
N ALA A 315 15.34 -0.04 60.23
CA ALA A 315 16.75 0.31 60.09
C ALA A 315 17.56 0.10 61.39
N SER A 316 16.95 0.32 62.56
CA SER A 316 17.62 0.11 63.84
C SER A 316 17.74 -1.37 64.18
N ASN A 317 16.72 -2.17 63.89
CA ASN A 317 16.67 -3.60 64.22
C ASN A 317 17.75 -4.41 63.49
N ILE A 318 18.03 -4.07 62.22
CA ILE A 318 19.08 -4.72 61.43
C ILE A 318 20.48 -4.31 61.92
N SER A 319 20.67 -3.04 62.29
CA SER A 319 21.98 -2.51 62.66
C SER A 319 22.56 -3.06 63.97
N THR A 320 21.70 -3.55 64.86
CA THR A 320 22.08 -4.05 66.18
C THR A 320 22.14 -5.58 66.24
N GLY A 321 21.88 -6.28 65.13
CA GLY A 321 21.70 -7.74 65.14
C GLY A 321 20.51 -8.17 66.01
N SER A 322 19.55 -7.27 66.24
CA SER A 322 18.41 -7.51 67.11
C SER A 322 17.42 -8.40 66.39
N PHE A 323 17.26 -9.63 66.87
CA PHE A 323 16.13 -10.47 66.50
C PHE A 323 14.84 -9.72 66.84
N ASP A 324 13.94 -9.58 65.87
CA ASP A 324 12.61 -9.06 66.09
C ASP A 324 11.93 -9.87 67.20
N VAL A 325 11.66 -9.17 68.31
CA VAL A 325 11.11 -9.71 69.55
C VAL A 325 9.75 -10.38 69.33
N GLY A 326 9.05 -10.03 68.24
CA GLY A 326 7.80 -10.68 67.83
C GLY A 326 7.95 -12.12 67.34
N ARG A 327 9.18 -12.59 67.05
CA ARG A 327 9.45 -13.97 66.60
C ARG A 327 9.78 -14.93 67.74
N ILE A 328 9.87 -14.45 68.98
CA ILE A 328 9.98 -15.31 70.17
C ILE A 328 8.57 -15.89 70.43
N PRO A 329 8.38 -17.23 70.42
CA PRO A 329 7.09 -17.84 70.65
C PRO A 329 6.43 -17.35 71.95
N SER A 330 5.14 -17.04 71.90
CA SER A 330 4.36 -16.36 72.94
C SER A 330 4.21 -17.10 74.28
N GLY A 331 4.93 -18.20 74.51
CA GLY A 331 5.01 -18.93 75.77
C GLY A 331 6.35 -18.82 76.50
N ILE A 332 7.36 -18.22 75.87
CA ILE A 332 8.67 -18.03 76.50
C ILE A 332 8.67 -16.66 77.19
N VAL A 333 8.62 -16.68 78.52
CA VAL A 333 8.74 -15.47 79.33
C VAL A 333 10.14 -14.88 79.13
N GLN A 334 10.23 -13.81 78.34
CA GLN A 334 11.48 -13.17 77.90
C GLN A 334 12.41 -12.79 79.06
N SER A 335 11.87 -12.46 80.24
CA SER A 335 12.66 -12.13 81.44
C SER A 335 13.49 -13.31 81.97
N LYS A 336 13.11 -14.56 81.68
CA LYS A 336 13.86 -15.75 82.10
C LYS A 336 15.09 -16.03 81.25
N ILE A 337 15.14 -15.52 80.01
CA ILE A 337 16.30 -15.69 79.11
C ILE A 337 17.35 -14.63 79.40
N VAL A 338 16.94 -13.37 79.55
CA VAL A 338 17.85 -12.24 79.79
C VAL A 338 18.59 -12.37 81.13
N ASN A 339 17.93 -12.97 82.13
CA ASN A 339 18.49 -13.13 83.47
C ASN A 339 18.97 -14.54 83.77
N LEU A 340 19.13 -15.43 82.78
CA LEU A 340 19.45 -16.84 83.04
C LEU A 340 20.70 -17.01 83.93
N THR A 341 21.73 -16.18 83.71
CA THR A 341 22.94 -16.14 84.53
C THR A 341 22.66 -15.66 85.95
N SER A 342 21.86 -14.59 86.12
CA SER A 342 21.51 -14.03 87.43
C SER A 342 20.57 -14.94 88.22
N ASP A 343 19.59 -15.56 87.56
CA ASP A 343 18.61 -16.46 88.15
C ASP A 343 19.23 -17.79 88.57
N LEU A 344 20.19 -18.30 87.78
CA LEU A 344 20.94 -19.51 88.14
C LEU A 344 21.98 -19.21 89.23
N ALA A 345 22.68 -18.08 89.15
CA ALA A 345 23.61 -17.63 90.21
C ALA A 345 22.88 -17.42 91.54
N GLY A 346 21.67 -16.86 91.54
CA GLY A 346 20.85 -16.70 92.74
C GLY A 346 20.33 -18.02 93.33
N LYS A 347 20.31 -19.11 92.56
CA LYS A 347 19.91 -20.46 93.03
C LYS A 347 21.09 -21.33 93.44
N LEU A 348 22.29 -21.05 92.94
CA LEU A 348 23.53 -21.73 93.28
C LEU A 348 24.25 -20.97 94.41
N THR A 349 23.61 -20.84 95.56
CA THR A 349 24.16 -20.10 96.72
C THR A 349 25.16 -20.91 97.54
N ALA A 350 25.33 -22.20 97.24
CA ALA A 350 26.29 -23.06 97.93
C ALA A 350 27.72 -22.72 97.50
N THR A 351 28.62 -22.62 98.47
CA THR A 351 30.06 -22.45 98.23
C THR A 351 30.78 -23.79 98.43
N GLN A 352 32.05 -23.88 98.05
CA GLN A 352 32.87 -25.04 98.38
C GLN A 352 33.03 -25.14 99.91
N ALA A 353 32.82 -26.33 100.48
CA ALA A 353 33.08 -26.58 101.90
C ALA A 353 34.58 -26.59 102.20
N VAL A 354 34.94 -26.18 103.43
CA VAL A 354 36.32 -26.28 103.93
C VAL A 354 36.76 -27.74 103.91
N ALA A 355 38.00 -27.99 103.50
CA ALA A 355 38.57 -29.34 103.47
C ALA A 355 38.56 -29.95 104.88
N GLN A 356 37.88 -31.10 105.03
CA GLN A 356 37.85 -31.87 106.26
C GLN A 356 38.99 -32.90 106.22
N VAL A 357 39.81 -32.93 107.27
CA VAL A 357 40.84 -33.97 107.44
C VAL A 357 40.20 -35.31 107.78
N ASP A 358 40.85 -36.40 107.37
CA ASP A 358 40.43 -37.77 107.74
C ASP A 358 40.41 -37.95 109.27
N SER A 359 39.43 -38.70 109.78
CA SER A 359 39.31 -38.97 111.21
C SER A 359 40.46 -39.84 111.69
N THR A 360 41.11 -39.42 112.77
CA THR A 360 42.13 -40.21 113.48
C THR A 360 41.62 -40.74 114.82
N ALA A 361 40.31 -40.66 115.06
CA ALA A 361 39.69 -41.08 116.31
C ALA A 361 39.81 -42.60 116.51
N THR A 362 40.21 -43.02 117.70
CA THR A 362 40.29 -44.44 118.09
C THR A 362 39.13 -44.88 118.98
N ASP A 363 38.21 -43.96 119.28
CA ASP A 363 36.99 -44.21 120.05
C ASP A 363 35.76 -43.57 119.40
N VAL A 364 34.57 -43.92 119.91
CA VAL A 364 33.29 -43.42 119.37
C VAL A 364 33.14 -41.93 119.61
N ALA A 365 33.64 -41.41 120.74
CA ALA A 365 33.50 -40.01 121.10
C ALA A 365 34.25 -39.09 120.10
N GLY A 366 35.48 -39.46 119.72
CA GLY A 366 36.24 -38.76 118.69
C GLY A 366 35.59 -38.83 117.31
N LEU A 367 35.04 -39.99 116.92
CA LEU A 367 34.35 -40.12 115.63
C LEU A 367 33.11 -39.21 115.56
N VAL A 368 32.35 -39.11 116.65
CA VAL A 368 31.20 -38.20 116.74
C VAL A 368 31.65 -36.74 116.64
N ALA A 369 32.77 -36.37 117.25
CA ALA A 369 33.31 -35.01 117.16
C ALA A 369 33.75 -34.65 115.73
N ASP A 370 34.46 -35.55 115.04
CA ASP A 370 34.91 -35.35 113.66
C ASP A 370 33.72 -35.26 112.69
N PHE A 371 32.72 -36.13 112.87
CA PHE A 371 31.50 -36.10 112.06
C PHE A 371 30.71 -34.82 112.26
N ASN A 372 30.56 -34.36 113.50
CA ASN A 372 29.90 -33.08 113.79
C ASN A 372 30.66 -31.89 113.17
N THR A 373 31.99 -31.97 113.11
CA THR A 373 32.83 -30.96 112.44
C THR A 373 32.57 -30.94 110.92
N LEU A 374 32.50 -32.11 110.27
CA LEU A 374 32.13 -32.22 108.86
C LEU A 374 30.73 -31.63 108.59
N LEU A 375 29.75 -31.98 109.42
CA LEU A 375 28.39 -31.45 109.27
C LEU A 375 28.36 -29.92 109.43
N ALA A 376 29.12 -29.37 110.37
CA ALA A 376 29.25 -27.92 110.53
C ALA A 376 29.86 -27.27 109.28
N ASN A 377 30.89 -27.88 108.69
CA ASN A 377 31.52 -27.40 107.46
C ASN A 377 30.55 -27.42 106.27
N LEU A 378 29.75 -28.48 106.12
CA LEU A 378 28.75 -28.61 105.03
C LEU A 378 27.57 -27.64 105.18
N ARG A 379 27.10 -27.42 106.42
CA ARG A 379 26.07 -26.40 106.72
C ARG A 379 26.57 -25.00 106.42
N THR A 380 27.80 -24.68 106.83
CA THR A 380 28.43 -23.37 106.58
C THR A 380 28.59 -23.11 105.08
N ALA A 381 28.88 -24.14 104.29
CA ALA A 381 28.97 -24.05 102.84
C ALA A 381 27.60 -23.95 102.13
N GLY A 382 26.49 -24.04 102.86
CA GLY A 382 25.14 -24.05 102.28
C GLY A 382 24.82 -25.31 101.46
N ILE A 383 25.60 -26.39 101.64
CA ILE A 383 25.41 -27.66 100.92
C ILE A 383 24.28 -28.47 101.56
N ILE A 384 24.14 -28.43 102.89
CA ILE A 384 23.06 -29.05 103.64
C ILE A 384 22.36 -28.02 104.53
N ALA A 385 21.10 -28.27 104.87
CA ALA A 385 20.31 -27.38 105.72
C ALA A 385 20.91 -27.25 107.14
N THR A 386 20.86 -26.04 107.70
CA THR A 386 21.26 -25.73 109.08
C THR A 386 20.34 -26.39 110.10
#